data_AF-A0A945Q699-F1
#
_entry.id   AF-A0A945Q699-F1
#
_cell.length_a   1.000
_cell.length_b   1.000
_cell.length_c   1.000
_cell.angle_alpha   90.00
_cell.angle_beta   90.00
_cell.angle_gamma   90.00
#
_symmetry.space_group_name_H-M   'P 1'
#
loop_
_entity.id
_entity.type
_entity.pdbx_description
1 polymer ?
#
loop_
_entity_poly.entity_id
_entity_poly.type
_entity_poly.pdbx_seq_one_letter_code
_entity_poly.pdbx_strand_id
1 'polypeptide(L)'
;MAMGMVAALEEINPSLSKPFEIRIGMHTGPVVAGVIGKHKYVYDVWGTTVNHASRYESYSQPGHIHVSEAFAKPLMDRFEFKPRGTMQMRSVGEVESYFLKGRR
;
A
#
# COMPACT_ATOMS: atom_id res chain seq x y z
N MET A 1 3.15 -1.33 10.47
CA MET A 1 3.06 0.12 10.20
C MET A 1 1.75 0.49 9.52
N ALA A 2 1.42 -0.01 8.33
CA ALA A 2 0.17 0.37 7.61
C ALA A 2 -1.11 0.35 8.46
N MET A 3 -1.41 -0.77 9.15
CA MET A 3 -2.58 -0.85 10.05
C MET A 3 -2.49 0.15 11.21
N GLY A 4 -1.30 0.43 11.72
CA GLY A 4 -1.10 1.43 12.77
C GLY A 4 -1.36 2.85 12.29
N MET A 5 -1.10 3.17 11.01
CA MET A 5 -1.45 4.47 10.44
C MET A 5 -2.97 4.65 10.31
N VAL A 6 -3.68 3.58 9.91
CA VAL A 6 -5.15 3.60 9.87
C VAL A 6 -5.72 3.77 11.27
N ALA A 7 -5.24 2.98 12.25
CA ALA A 7 -5.66 3.08 13.65
C ALA A 7 -5.37 4.47 14.26
N ALA A 8 -4.22 5.07 13.96
CA ALA A 8 -3.89 6.42 14.43
C ALA A 8 -4.87 7.48 13.90
N LEU A 9 -5.36 7.34 12.66
CA LEU A 9 -6.40 8.23 12.16
C LEU A 9 -7.75 7.99 12.82
N GLU A 10 -8.11 6.75 13.11
CA GLU A 10 -9.32 6.44 13.88
C GLU A 10 -9.28 7.07 15.28
N GLU A 11 -8.11 7.15 15.90
CA GLU A 11 -7.90 7.80 17.21
C GLU A 11 -7.94 9.33 17.12
N ILE A 12 -7.33 9.92 16.08
CA ILE A 12 -7.19 11.38 15.97
C ILE A 12 -8.45 12.03 15.39
N ASN A 13 -9.11 11.40 14.41
CA ASN A 13 -10.24 11.99 13.69
C ASN A 13 -11.40 12.52 14.57
N PRO A 14 -11.79 11.88 15.68
CA PRO A 14 -12.83 12.40 16.58
C PRO A 14 -12.50 13.79 17.16
N SER A 15 -11.22 14.12 17.30
CA SER A 15 -10.76 15.43 17.81
C SER A 15 -10.65 16.51 16.74
N LEU A 16 -10.81 16.16 15.46
CA LEU A 16 -10.64 17.07 14.34
C LEU A 16 -11.99 17.61 13.88
N SER A 17 -12.01 18.89 13.49
CA SER A 17 -13.20 19.50 12.88
C SER A 17 -13.52 18.92 11.50
N LYS A 18 -12.54 18.32 10.83
CA LYS A 18 -12.67 17.59 9.58
C LYS A 18 -11.85 16.30 9.65
N PRO A 19 -12.46 15.12 9.50
CA PRO A 19 -11.72 13.86 9.52
C PRO A 19 -10.84 13.74 8.28
N PHE A 20 -9.65 13.15 8.46
CA PHE A 20 -8.79 12.75 7.37
C PHE A 20 -9.07 11.31 6.96
N GLU A 21 -8.93 11.05 5.67
CA GLU A 21 -8.93 9.72 5.11
C GLU A 21 -7.61 9.45 4.40
N ILE A 22 -7.11 8.22 4.51
CA ILE A 22 -5.93 7.76 3.78
C ILE A 22 -6.25 6.53 2.96
N ARG A 23 -5.45 6.35 1.91
CA ARG A 23 -5.39 5.12 1.13
C ARG A 23 -3.97 4.59 1.24
N ILE A 24 -3.84 3.28 1.36
CA ILE A 24 -2.53 2.63 1.42
C ILE A 24 -2.47 1.55 0.34
N GLY A 25 -1.39 1.56 -0.43
CA GLY A 25 -1.05 0.53 -1.42
C GLY A 25 0.23 -0.19 -1.03
N MET A 26 0.25 -1.52 -1.12
CA MET A 26 1.45 -2.30 -0.82
C MET A 26 1.74 -3.35 -1.89
N HIS A 27 3.00 -3.40 -2.31
CA HIS A 27 3.55 -4.41 -3.20
C HIS A 27 4.97 -4.77 -2.73
N THR A 28 5.43 -5.96 -3.07
CA THR A 28 6.79 -6.42 -2.74
C THR A 28 7.45 -6.98 -3.98
N GLY A 29 8.76 -6.73 -4.10
CA GLY A 29 9.55 -7.04 -5.28
C GLY A 29 10.91 -6.32 -5.23
N PRO A 30 11.78 -6.57 -6.22
CA PRO A 30 13.09 -5.93 -6.30
C PRO A 30 12.95 -4.41 -6.52
N VAL A 31 13.87 -3.64 -5.96
CA VAL A 31 13.92 -2.18 -6.07
C VAL A 31 15.33 -1.70 -6.37
N VAL A 32 15.46 -0.50 -6.92
CA VAL A 32 16.72 0.23 -6.98
C VAL A 32 16.65 1.34 -5.95
N ALA A 33 17.71 1.53 -5.18
CA ALA A 33 17.80 2.60 -4.21
C ALA A 33 19.18 3.28 -4.29
N GLY A 34 19.23 4.56 -3.92
CA GLY A 34 20.48 5.32 -3.94
C GLY A 34 20.32 6.75 -3.48
N VAL A 35 21.45 7.46 -3.40
CA VAL A 35 21.48 8.89 -3.12
C VAL A 35 21.52 9.65 -4.44
N ILE A 36 20.56 10.55 -4.63
CA ILE A 36 20.42 11.41 -5.81
C ILE A 36 20.83 12.84 -5.43
N GLY A 37 21.48 13.52 -6.38
CA GLY A 37 21.79 14.95 -6.29
C GLY A 37 23.30 15.23 -6.15
N LYS A 38 23.70 16.43 -6.62
CA LYS A 38 25.11 16.90 -6.55
C LYS A 38 25.35 17.98 -5.50
N HIS A 39 24.31 18.73 -5.14
CA HIS A 39 24.39 19.82 -4.15
C HIS A 39 23.41 19.65 -2.98
N LYS A 40 22.31 18.93 -3.20
CA LYS A 40 21.37 18.49 -2.16
C LYS A 40 21.16 17.00 -2.34
N TYR A 41 21.60 16.22 -1.36
CA TYR A 41 21.53 14.77 -1.39
C TYR A 41 20.18 14.30 -0.86
N VAL A 42 19.51 13.41 -1.60
CA VAL A 42 18.26 12.77 -1.19
C VAL A 42 18.42 11.27 -1.40
N TYR A 43 18.12 10.48 -0.36
CA TYR A 43 17.99 9.03 -0.53
C TYR A 43 16.62 8.71 -1.11
N ASP A 44 16.59 7.93 -2.18
CA ASP A 44 15.36 7.59 -2.89
C ASP A 44 15.34 6.11 -3.31
N VAL A 45 14.14 5.60 -3.57
CA VAL A 45 13.87 4.23 -4.01
C VAL A 45 12.94 4.27 -5.22
N TRP A 46 13.33 3.62 -6.31
CA TRP A 46 12.58 3.62 -7.56
C TRP A 46 12.58 2.24 -8.23
N GLY A 47 11.79 2.13 -9.30
CA GLY A 47 11.66 0.92 -10.12
C GLY A 47 10.22 0.43 -10.23
N THR A 48 10.03 -0.66 -10.97
CA THR A 48 8.70 -1.23 -11.28
C THR A 48 7.92 -1.58 -10.01
N THR A 49 8.58 -2.10 -8.97
CA THR A 49 7.93 -2.43 -7.70
C THR A 49 7.31 -1.21 -7.02
N VAL A 50 7.99 -0.06 -7.05
CA VAL A 50 7.47 1.20 -6.50
C VAL A 50 6.29 1.70 -7.31
N ASN A 51 6.38 1.63 -8.64
CA ASN A 51 5.26 1.97 -9.53
C ASN A 51 4.03 1.08 -9.27
N HIS A 52 4.22 -0.23 -9.10
CA HIS A 52 3.15 -1.15 -8.75
C HIS A 52 2.52 -0.80 -7.40
N ALA A 53 3.33 -0.58 -6.35
CA ALA A 53 2.82 -0.16 -5.04
C ALA A 53 1.96 1.13 -5.13
N SER A 54 2.42 2.10 -5.92
CA SER A 54 1.65 3.32 -6.23
C SER A 54 0.33 3.01 -6.93
N ARG A 55 0.28 2.05 -7.86
CA ARG A 55 -1.00 1.63 -8.47
C ARG A 55 -1.94 0.99 -7.44
N TYR A 56 -1.46 0.13 -6.56
CA TYR A 56 -2.30 -0.42 -5.50
C TYR A 56 -2.86 0.68 -4.58
N GLU A 57 -2.10 1.75 -4.30
CA GLU A 57 -2.63 2.90 -3.54
C GLU A 57 -3.73 3.61 -4.34
N SER A 58 -3.44 3.92 -5.61
CA SER A 58 -4.32 4.75 -6.42
C SER A 58 -5.67 4.09 -6.72
N TYR A 59 -5.69 2.76 -6.79
CA TYR A 59 -6.89 1.94 -6.97
C TYR A 59 -7.54 1.46 -5.66
N SER A 60 -6.97 1.86 -4.51
CA SER A 60 -7.54 1.57 -3.19
C SER A 60 -8.76 2.45 -2.88
N GLN A 61 -9.46 2.10 -1.82
CA GLN A 61 -10.56 2.86 -1.23
C GLN A 61 -10.07 3.61 0.02
N PRO A 62 -10.66 4.77 0.37
CA PRO A 62 -10.41 5.43 1.65
C PRO A 62 -10.53 4.46 2.84
N GLY A 63 -9.61 4.58 3.80
CA GLY A 63 -9.52 3.71 4.98
C GLY A 63 -9.01 2.29 4.72
N HIS A 64 -8.65 1.94 3.48
CA HIS A 64 -8.25 0.58 3.12
C HIS A 64 -6.77 0.46 2.75
N ILE A 65 -6.21 -0.71 3.09
CA ILE A 65 -4.86 -1.15 2.72
C ILE A 65 -4.99 -2.16 1.58
N HIS A 66 -4.79 -1.70 0.35
CA HIS A 66 -4.84 -2.52 -0.86
C HIS A 66 -3.46 -3.13 -1.12
N VAL A 67 -3.42 -4.45 -1.27
CA VAL A 67 -2.17 -5.17 -1.44
C VAL A 67 -2.22 -6.08 -2.66
N SER A 68 -1.07 -6.21 -3.30
CA SER A 68 -0.85 -7.18 -4.36
C SER A 68 -0.87 -8.62 -3.85
N GLU A 69 -1.14 -9.57 -4.74
CA GLU A 69 -0.97 -10.99 -4.46
C GLU A 69 0.45 -11.35 -3.98
N ALA A 70 1.49 -10.78 -4.61
CA ALA A 70 2.88 -11.01 -4.23
C ALA A 70 3.18 -10.62 -2.77
N PHE A 71 2.47 -9.62 -2.24
CA PHE A 71 2.56 -9.23 -0.83
C PHE A 71 1.71 -10.12 0.08
N ALA A 72 0.50 -10.48 -0.35
CA ALA A 72 -0.45 -11.23 0.47
C ALA A 72 -0.04 -12.70 0.66
N LYS A 73 0.32 -13.40 -0.42
CA LYS A 73 0.58 -14.85 -0.42
C LYS A 73 1.52 -15.32 0.70
N PRO A 74 2.70 -14.70 0.92
CA PRO A 74 3.63 -15.12 1.97
C PRO A 74 3.18 -14.83 3.41
N LEU A 75 2.07 -14.10 3.58
CA LEU A 75 1.60 -13.58 4.87
C LEU A 75 0.20 -14.09 5.24
N MET A 76 -0.43 -14.93 4.41
CA MET A 76 -1.81 -15.40 4.59
C MET A 76 -2.01 -16.22 5.89
N ASP A 77 -0.94 -16.79 6.43
CA ASP A 77 -0.90 -17.52 7.71
C ASP A 77 -0.96 -16.60 8.93
N ARG A 78 -0.52 -15.35 8.80
CA ARG A 78 -0.35 -14.39 9.92
C ARG A 78 -1.35 -13.24 9.89
N PHE A 79 -1.94 -12.97 8.73
CA PHE A 79 -2.82 -11.83 8.53
C PHE A 79 -4.09 -12.24 7.82
N GLU A 80 -5.15 -11.48 8.06
CA GLU A 80 -6.42 -11.64 7.37
C GLU A 80 -6.46 -10.75 6.12
N PHE A 81 -6.76 -11.37 4.98
CA PHE A 81 -6.89 -10.70 3.70
C PHE A 81 -8.28 -10.96 3.12
N LYS A 82 -8.98 -9.89 2.74
CA LYS A 82 -10.23 -9.97 1.98
C LYS A 82 -9.92 -9.90 0.49
N PRO A 83 -10.24 -10.92 -0.33
CA PRO A 83 -10.10 -10.82 -1.77
C PRO A 83 -10.90 -9.64 -2.34
N ARG A 84 -10.28 -8.86 -3.23
CA ARG A 84 -10.94 -7.78 -3.98
C ARG A 84 -11.37 -8.25 -5.38
N GLY A 85 -10.97 -9.47 -5.75
CA GLY A 85 -11.17 -10.03 -7.08
C GLY A 85 -10.10 -9.58 -8.06
N THR A 86 -10.29 -10.00 -9.31
CA THR A 86 -9.42 -9.67 -10.43
C THR A 86 -9.74 -8.28 -10.96
N MET A 87 -8.70 -7.48 -11.24
CA MET A 87 -8.88 -6.15 -11.79
C MET A 87 -7.82 -5.79 -12.84
N GLN A 88 -8.22 -4.97 -13.82
CA GLN A 88 -7.30 -4.43 -14.82
C GLN A 88 -6.57 -3.21 -14.25
N MET A 89 -5.25 -3.31 -14.11
CA MET A 89 -4.41 -2.22 -13.62
C MET A 89 -3.49 -1.72 -14.75
N ARG A 90 -3.52 -0.41 -14.99
CA ARG A 90 -2.77 0.21 -16.10
C ARG A 90 -1.29 -0.17 -16.04
N SER A 91 -0.76 -0.68 -17.15
CA SER A 91 0.65 -1.09 -17.32
C SER A 91 1.11 -2.28 -16.47
N VAL A 92 0.25 -2.86 -15.62
CA VAL A 92 0.52 -4.10 -14.88
C VAL A 92 -0.22 -5.28 -15.53
N GLY A 93 -1.42 -5.03 -16.06
CA GLY A 93 -2.27 -6.05 -16.64
C GLY A 93 -3.42 -6.45 -15.71
N GLU A 94 -3.94 -7.64 -15.92
CA GLU A 94 -4.94 -8.25 -15.07
C GLU A 94 -4.28 -8.79 -13.79
N VAL A 95 -4.75 -8.37 -12.63
CA VAL A 95 -4.15 -8.74 -11.33
C VAL A 95 -5.21 -9.16 -10.32
N GLU A 96 -4.90 -10.21 -9.56
CA GLU A 96 -5.60 -10.51 -8.32
C GLU A 96 -5.07 -9.64 -7.18
N SER A 97 -5.97 -9.17 -6.33
CA SER A 97 -5.61 -8.26 -5.25
C SER A 97 -6.47 -8.41 -4.01
N TYR A 98 -5.99 -7.86 -2.90
CA TYR A 98 -6.56 -8.12 -1.58
C TYR A 98 -6.61 -6.83 -0.76
N PHE A 99 -7.54 -6.75 0.18
CA PHE A 99 -7.49 -5.80 1.27
C PHE A 99 -6.98 -6.47 2.54
N LEU A 100 -5.92 -5.93 3.13
CA LEU A 100 -5.47 -6.33 4.46
C LEU A 100 -6.46 -5.83 5.52
N LYS A 101 -6.97 -6.74 6.35
CA LYS A 101 -7.97 -6.45 7.39
C LYS A 101 -7.40 -6.41 8.80
N GLY A 102 -6.43 -7.26 9.10
CA GLY A 102 -5.91 -7.36 10.46
C GLY A 102 -4.84 -8.43 10.60
N ARG A 103 -4.35 -8.60 11.82
CA ARG A 103 -3.61 -9.80 12.23
C ARG A 103 -4.61 -10.91 12.53
N ARG A 104 -4.22 -12.15 12.27
CA ARG A 104 -4.90 -13.33 12.82
C ARG A 104 -4.56 -13.51 14.30
#